data_AF-A0A7J7TL34-F1
#
_entry.id   AF-A0A7J7TL34-F1
#
_cell.length_a   1.000
_cell.length_b   1.000
_cell.length_c   1.000
_cell.angle_alpha   90.00
_cell.angle_beta   90.00
_cell.angle_gamma   90.00
#
_symmetry.space_group_name_H-M   'P 1'
#
loop_
_entity.id
_entity.type
_entity.pdbx_description
1 polymer ?
#
loop_
_entity_poly.entity_id
_entity_poly.type
_entity_poly.pdbx_seq_one_letter_code
_entity_poly.pdbx_strand_id
1 'polypeptide(L)'
;MKTFFVFVLFLTFLTSSGASPILPEKEAKQLLRSRRQDRPSKPGFPDEPMREYMHHLLRLEHRAEEQFLEHWLNPHCKPHCDRNLVHPV
;
A
#
# COMPACT_ATOMS: atom_id res chain seq x y z
N MET A 1 -34.98 2.07 54.75
CA MET A 1 -34.19 0.97 54.15
C MET A 1 -34.19 1.01 52.62
N LYS A 2 -35.33 1.26 51.97
CA LYS A 2 -35.45 1.31 50.49
C LYS A 2 -34.63 2.42 49.83
N THR A 3 -34.53 3.59 50.46
CA THR A 3 -33.69 4.71 50.02
C THR A 3 -32.21 4.40 50.04
N PHE A 4 -31.72 3.75 51.10
CA PHE A 4 -30.32 3.31 51.20
C PHE A 4 -29.94 2.32 50.10
N PHE A 5 -30.82 1.37 49.78
CA PHE A 5 -30.59 0.44 48.68
C PHE A 5 -30.46 1.15 47.32
N VAL A 6 -31.33 2.14 47.05
CA VAL A 6 -31.26 2.94 45.83
C VAL A 6 -29.96 3.74 45.76
N PHE A 7 -29.53 4.34 46.86
CA PHE A 7 -28.25 5.07 46.92
C PHE A 7 -27.05 4.16 46.65
N VAL A 8 -27.01 2.97 47.24
CA VAL A 8 -25.94 1.99 47.00
C VAL A 8 -25.93 1.57 45.53
N LEU A 9 -27.09 1.30 44.94
CA LEU A 9 -27.23 0.95 43.53
C LEU A 9 -26.73 2.06 42.60
N PHE A 10 -27.12 3.32 42.87
CA PHE A 10 -26.63 4.46 42.11
C PHE A 10 -25.11 4.60 42.19
N LEU A 11 -24.53 4.49 43.39
CA LEU A 11 -23.07 4.55 43.56
C LEU A 11 -22.35 3.47 42.75
N THR A 12 -22.86 2.24 42.73
CA THR A 12 -22.26 1.15 41.93
C THR A 12 -22.31 1.39 40.43
N PHE A 13 -23.36 2.04 39.92
CA PHE A 13 -23.45 2.40 38.51
C PHE A 13 -22.51 3.54 38.13
N LEU A 14 -22.33 4.52 39.02
CA LEU A 14 -21.40 5.64 38.81
C LEU A 14 -19.94 5.18 38.74
N THR A 15 -19.52 4.20 39.54
CA THR A 15 -18.15 3.67 39.50
C THR A 15 -17.86 2.78 38.28
N SER A 16 -18.88 2.18 37.68
CA SER A 16 -18.74 1.33 36.49
C SER A 16 -18.60 2.11 35.18
N SER A 17 -18.74 3.44 35.19
CA SER A 17 -18.94 4.24 33.97
C SER A 17 -17.68 4.86 33.37
N GLY A 18 -16.48 4.66 33.94
CA GLY A 18 -15.37 5.60 33.67
C GLY A 18 -13.96 5.05 33.54
N ALA A 19 -13.73 3.73 33.54
CA ALA A 19 -12.40 3.20 33.35
C ALA A 19 -12.34 2.37 32.07
N SER A 20 -11.90 2.99 30.98
CA SER A 20 -11.19 2.25 29.93
C SER A 20 -10.14 1.39 30.64
N PRO A 21 -10.13 0.05 30.49
CA PRO A 21 -9.10 -0.75 31.12
C PRO A 21 -7.74 -0.18 30.68
N ILE A 22 -6.86 0.11 31.65
CA ILE A 22 -5.49 0.53 31.37
C ILE A 22 -4.81 -0.68 30.76
N LEU A 23 -4.88 -0.74 29.43
CA LEU A 23 -4.36 -1.83 28.66
C LEU A 23 -2.83 -1.66 28.58
N PRO A 24 -2.04 -2.71 28.82
CA PRO A 24 -0.61 -2.62 28.62
C PRO A 24 -0.31 -2.30 27.16
N GLU A 25 0.74 -1.49 26.94
CA GLU A 25 1.10 -0.95 25.62
C GLU A 25 1.19 -2.04 24.53
N LYS A 26 1.67 -3.23 24.91
CA LYS A 26 1.78 -4.40 24.01
C LYS A 26 0.42 -4.85 23.49
N GLU A 27 -0.55 -5.02 24.37
CA GLU A 27 -1.90 -5.44 24.00
C GLU A 27 -2.62 -4.34 23.21
N ALA A 28 -2.41 -3.06 23.57
CA ALA A 28 -3.00 -1.94 22.84
C ALA A 28 -2.50 -1.90 21.40
N LYS A 29 -1.19 -2.09 21.20
CA LYS A 29 -0.57 -2.20 19.88
C LYS A 29 -1.07 -3.43 19.11
N GLN A 30 -1.32 -4.56 19.79
CA GLN A 30 -1.86 -5.76 19.15
C GLN A 30 -3.30 -5.54 18.68
N LEU A 31 -4.16 -4.93 19.51
CA LEU A 31 -5.52 -4.56 19.13
C LEU A 31 -5.54 -3.56 17.95
N LEU A 32 -4.63 -2.58 17.93
CA LEU A 32 -4.53 -1.63 16.81
C LEU A 32 -4.01 -2.28 15.51
N ARG A 33 -3.32 -3.42 15.58
CA ARG A 33 -2.90 -4.20 14.40
C ARG A 33 -4.04 -5.05 13.86
N SER A 34 -4.77 -5.76 14.72
CA SER A 34 -5.93 -6.56 14.30
C SER A 34 -7.03 -5.68 13.68
N ARG A 35 -7.35 -4.56 14.30
CA ARG A 35 -8.33 -3.58 13.77
C ARG A 35 -7.94 -2.98 12.42
N ARG A 36 -6.65 -2.94 12.07
CA ARG A 36 -6.19 -2.49 10.75
C ARG A 36 -6.35 -3.55 9.67
N GLN A 37 -6.32 -4.84 10.03
CA GLN A 37 -6.56 -5.95 9.10
C GLN A 37 -8.05 -6.15 8.79
N ASP A 38 -8.94 -5.88 9.74
CA ASP A 38 -10.39 -5.95 9.54
C ASP A 38 -10.95 -4.80 8.69
N ARG A 39 -10.14 -3.78 8.39
CA ARG A 39 -10.55 -2.71 7.47
C ARG A 39 -10.50 -3.28 6.05
N PRO A 40 -11.57 -3.16 5.23
CA PRO A 40 -11.47 -3.47 3.82
C PRO A 40 -10.29 -2.72 3.24
N SER A 41 -9.37 -3.44 2.57
CA SER A 41 -8.16 -2.87 1.99
C SER A 41 -8.56 -1.61 1.24
N LYS A 42 -8.01 -0.47 1.65
CA LYS A 42 -8.32 0.79 0.99
C LYS A 42 -7.91 0.60 -0.48
N PRO A 43 -8.81 0.77 -1.47
CA PRO A 43 -8.40 0.68 -2.87
C PRO A 43 -7.24 1.65 -3.10
N GLY A 44 -6.11 1.11 -3.55
CA GLY A 44 -4.83 1.85 -3.62
C GLY A 44 -3.82 1.47 -2.54
N PHE A 45 -3.64 0.18 -2.24
CA PHE A 45 -2.36 -0.26 -1.66
C PHE A 45 -1.23 0.24 -2.58
N PRO A 46 -0.14 0.86 -2.08
CA PRO A 46 0.85 1.51 -2.93
C PRO A 46 1.42 0.61 -4.03
N ASP A 47 1.38 -0.71 -3.83
CA ASP A 47 1.93 -1.69 -4.77
C ASP A 47 0.91 -2.26 -5.77
N GLU A 48 -0.40 -2.10 -5.54
CA GLU A 48 -1.46 -2.68 -6.40
C GLU A 48 -1.60 -1.98 -7.77
N PRO A 49 -1.66 -0.64 -7.90
CA PRO A 49 -1.65 0.03 -9.21
C PRO A 49 -0.25 -0.03 -9.86
N MET A 50 0.81 -0.17 -9.05
CA MET A 50 2.18 -0.12 -9.54
C MET A 50 2.57 -1.39 -10.28
N ARG A 51 2.03 -2.55 -9.89
CA ARG A 51 2.32 -3.83 -10.56
C ARG A 51 1.79 -3.88 -11.99
N GLU A 52 0.52 -3.53 -12.20
CA GLU A 52 -0.09 -3.54 -13.53
C GLU A 52 0.55 -2.49 -14.45
N TYR A 53 0.82 -1.31 -13.90
CA TYR A 53 1.54 -0.25 -14.61
C TYR A 53 2.96 -0.67 -14.97
N MET A 54 3.68 -1.35 -14.07
CA MET A 54 5.02 -1.89 -14.35
C MET A 54 5.00 -2.95 -15.45
N HIS A 55 4.03 -3.87 -15.45
CA HIS A 55 3.86 -4.82 -16.55
C HIS A 55 3.46 -4.15 -17.87
N HIS A 56 2.79 -3.00 -17.84
CA HIS A 56 2.54 -2.19 -19.03
C HIS A 56 3.83 -1.54 -19.55
N LEU A 57 4.63 -0.91 -18.67
CA LEU A 57 5.91 -0.30 -19.03
C LEU A 57 6.89 -1.31 -19.64
N LEU A 58 7.03 -2.50 -19.04
CA LEU A 58 7.89 -3.56 -19.57
C LEU A 58 7.50 -3.99 -20.99
N ARG A 59 6.20 -4.01 -21.30
CA ARG A 59 5.73 -4.32 -22.66
C ARG A 59 6.06 -3.21 -23.66
N LEU A 60 6.08 -1.95 -23.22
CA LEU A 60 6.49 -0.83 -24.07
C LEU A 60 8.00 -0.86 -24.33
N GLU A 61 8.80 -1.14 -23.32
CA GLU A 61 10.25 -1.29 -23.44
C GLU A 61 10.61 -2.41 -24.41
N HIS A 62 9.99 -3.59 -24.27
CA HIS A 62 10.23 -4.71 -25.17
C HIS A 62 9.92 -4.38 -26.64
N ARG A 63 8.79 -3.70 -26.90
CA ARG A 63 8.46 -3.26 -28.26
C ARG A 63 9.44 -2.23 -28.80
N ALA A 64 9.93 -1.33 -27.96
CA ALA A 64 10.94 -0.37 -28.36
C ALA A 64 12.26 -1.07 -28.73
N GLU A 65 12.67 -2.10 -27.98
CA GLU A 65 13.83 -2.93 -28.30
C GLU A 65 13.65 -3.72 -29.60
N GLU A 66 12.47 -4.29 -29.84
CA GLU A 66 12.15 -4.99 -31.09
C GLU A 66 12.22 -4.04 -32.29
N GLN A 67 11.54 -2.88 -32.21
CA GLN A 67 11.55 -1.87 -33.26
C GLN A 67 12.95 -1.29 -33.50
N PHE A 68 13.70 -1.11 -32.43
CA PHE A 68 15.09 -0.71 -32.50
C PHE A 68 15.87 -1.80 -33.25
N LEU A 69 15.82 -3.06 -32.81
CA LEU A 69 16.53 -4.18 -33.43
C LEU A 69 16.17 -4.36 -34.91
N GLU A 70 14.88 -4.26 -35.27
CA GLU A 70 14.42 -4.26 -36.66
C GLU A 70 15.02 -3.11 -37.47
N HIS A 71 15.13 -1.93 -36.87
CA HIS A 71 15.77 -0.76 -37.48
C HIS A 71 17.29 -0.95 -37.67
N TRP A 72 18.00 -1.60 -36.73
CA TRP A 72 19.44 -1.91 -36.88
C TRP A 72 19.71 -3.03 -37.88
N LEU A 73 18.82 -4.02 -37.98
CA LEU A 73 18.97 -5.14 -38.91
C LEU A 73 18.46 -4.83 -40.32
N ASN A 74 17.83 -3.67 -40.53
CA ASN A 74 17.33 -3.27 -41.84
C ASN A 74 18.47 -2.69 -42.70
N PRO A 75 18.85 -3.37 -43.82
CA PRO A 75 19.94 -2.92 -44.69
C PRO A 75 19.63 -1.63 -45.47
N HIS A 76 18.39 -1.13 -45.40
CA HIS A 76 17.96 0.13 -46.01
C HIS A 76 17.97 1.33 -45.05
N CYS A 77 18.31 1.14 -43.77
CA CYS A 77 18.41 2.23 -42.81
C CYS A 77 19.75 3.00 -42.99
N LYS A 78 19.70 4.33 -42.85
CA LYS A 78 20.85 5.22 -43.03
C LYS A 78 21.96 4.93 -41.99
N PRO A 79 23.23 5.23 -42.27
CA PRO A 79 24.40 4.79 -41.46
C PRO A 79 24.48 5.30 -40.02
N HIS A 80 23.49 6.06 -39.53
CA HIS A 80 23.38 6.43 -38.12
C HIS A 80 22.92 5.26 -37.22
N CYS A 81 22.75 4.09 -37.83
CA CYS A 81 22.36 2.84 -37.19
C CYS A 81 23.56 1.89 -37.03
N ASP A 82 24.75 2.37 -36.64
CA ASP A 82 25.73 1.52 -35.92
C ASP A 82 25.88 2.00 -34.45
N ARG A 83 25.48 1.15 -33.49
CA ARG A 83 25.39 1.50 -32.06
C ARG A 83 26.76 1.84 -31.51
N ASN A 84 27.81 1.33 -32.17
CA ASN A 84 29.20 1.54 -31.81
C ASN A 84 29.80 2.77 -32.50
N LEU A 85 29.13 3.32 -33.52
CA LEU A 85 29.57 4.52 -34.24
C LEU A 85 28.93 5.76 -33.62
N VAL A 86 29.41 6.14 -32.43
CA VAL A 86 29.11 7.46 -31.88
C VAL A 86 29.90 8.48 -32.71
N HIS A 87 29.22 9.31 -33.49
CA HIS A 87 29.86 10.48 -34.09
C HIS A 87 30.43 11.35 -32.96
N PRO A 88 31.74 11.67 -32.95
CA PRO A 88 32.26 12.62 -31.99
C PRO A 88 31.58 13.98 -32.23
N VAL A 89 31.05 14.57 -31.16
CA VAL A 89 30.52 15.95 -31.14
C VAL A 89 31.67 16.93 -31.24
#